data_AF-G9KST2-F1
#
_entry.id   AF-G9KST2-F1
#
_cell.length_a   1.000
_cell.length_b   1.000
_cell.length_c   1.000
_cell.angle_alpha   90.00
_cell.angle_beta   90.00
_cell.angle_gamma   90.00
#
_symmetry.space_group_name_H-M   'P 1'
#
loop_
_entity.id
_entity.type
_entity.pdbx_description
1 polymer ?
#
loop_
_entity_poly.entity_id
_entity_poly.type
_entity_poly.pdbx_seq_one_letter_code
_entity_poly.pdbx_strand_id
1 'polypeptide(L)' 'GREETVFPDGTVVTVERNGDRTIVLSNGQREIQTAGFTRREYPDGAVRTVYCTGSQETRSASGTVSIRCQPGNVLL' A
#
# COMPACT_ATOMS: atom_id res chain seq x y z
N GLY A 1 -11.41 11.04 16.21
CA GLY A 1 -10.53 10.08 16.89
C GLY A 1 -9.84 9.25 15.84
N ARG A 2 -8.68 8.70 16.17
CA ARG A 2 -8.06 7.60 15.44
C ARG A 2 -8.22 6.35 16.30
N GLU A 3 -8.40 5.21 15.67
CA GLU A 3 -8.43 3.91 16.34
C GLU A 3 -7.12 3.19 16.04
N GLU A 4 -6.53 2.55 17.03
CA GLU A 4 -5.32 1.76 16.87
C GLU A 4 -5.51 0.40 17.53
N THR A 5 -5.22 -0.65 16.78
CA THR A 5 -5.37 -2.04 17.21
C THR A 5 -4.03 -2.73 17.05
N VAL A 6 -3.49 -3.24 18.15
CA VAL A 6 -2.26 -4.03 18.17
C VAL A 6 -2.63 -5.50 18.33
N PHE A 7 -2.20 -6.33 17.38
CA PHE A 7 -2.44 -7.76 17.39
C PHE A 7 -1.29 -8.51 18.08
N PRO A 8 -1.54 -9.70 18.67
CA PRO A 8 -0.50 -10.50 19.35
C PRO A 8 0.66 -10.92 18.44
N ASP A 9 0.44 -11.01 17.12
CA ASP A 9 1.47 -11.33 16.13
C ASP A 9 2.38 -10.12 15.80
N GLY A 10 2.15 -8.97 16.44
CA GLY A 10 2.90 -7.73 16.24
C GLY A 10 2.39 -6.86 15.09
N THR A 11 1.29 -7.26 14.42
CA THR A 11 0.62 -6.40 13.45
C THR A 11 -0.07 -5.23 14.16
N VAL A 12 0.09 -4.01 13.63
CA VAL A 12 -0.56 -2.79 14.12
C VAL A 12 -1.48 -2.27 13.03
N VAL A 13 -2.75 -2.06 13.36
CA VAL A 13 -3.75 -1.48 12.46
C VAL A 13 -4.22 -0.15 13.03
N THR A 14 -3.96 0.93 12.30
CA THR A 14 -4.45 2.27 12.61
C THR A 14 -5.56 2.65 11.64
N VAL A 15 -6.70 3.11 12.14
CA VAL A 15 -7.82 3.62 11.34
C VAL A 15 -8.00 5.10 11.67
N GLU A 16 -7.81 5.94 10.66
CA GLU A 16 -7.99 7.37 10.76
C GLU A 16 -9.49 7.75 10.70
N ARG A 17 -9.83 8.95 11.17
CA ARG A 17 -11.23 9.42 11.23
C ARG A 17 -11.91 9.45 9.85
N ASN A 18 -11.13 9.66 8.80
CA ASN A 18 -11.61 9.69 7.42
C ASN A 18 -11.82 8.29 6.81
N GLY A 19 -11.50 7.23 7.56
CA GLY A 19 -11.60 5.84 7.11
C GLY A 19 -10.33 5.27 6.48
N ASP A 20 -9.27 6.07 6.33
CA ASP A 20 -7.97 5.56 5.88
C ASP A 20 -7.40 4.58 6.89
N ARG A 21 -6.81 3.48 6.42
CA ARG A 21 -6.25 2.43 7.25
C ARG A 21 -4.76 2.28 6.97
N THR A 22 -3.96 2.25 8.02
CA THR A 22 -2.55 1.89 7.97
C THR A 22 -2.36 0.58 8.71
N ILE A 23 -1.74 -0.40 8.07
CA ILE A 23 -1.46 -1.72 8.62
C ILE A 23 0.06 -1.90 8.59
N VAL A 24 0.68 -2.08 9.74
CA VAL A 24 2.10 -2.40 9.86
C VAL A 24 2.20 -3.84 10.32
N LEU A 25 2.71 -4.71 9.46
CA LEU A 25 2.93 -6.12 9.75
C LEU A 25 4.24 -6.28 10.54
N SER A 26 4.32 -7.30 11.38
CA SER A 26 5.52 -7.60 12.17
C SER A 26 6.76 -7.92 11.34
N ASN A 27 6.60 -8.28 10.08
CA ASN A 27 7.69 -8.50 9.12
C ASN A 27 8.24 -7.20 8.49
N GLY A 28 7.79 -6.03 8.94
CA GLY A 28 8.23 -4.72 8.45
C GLY A 28 7.51 -4.25 7.18
N GLN A 29 6.56 -5.03 6.64
CA GLN A 29 5.71 -4.55 5.56
C GLN A 29 4.66 -3.57 6.10
N ARG A 30 4.34 -2.56 5.29
CA ARG A 30 3.34 -1.55 5.64
C ARG A 30 2.33 -1.40 4.52
N GLU A 31 1.05 -1.48 4.83
CA GLU A 31 -0.03 -1.28 3.90
C GLU A 31 -0.83 -0.03 4.28
N ILE A 32 -1.10 0.82 3.31
CA ILE A 32 -1.88 2.06 3.45
C ILE A 32 -3.07 1.93 2.51
N GLN A 33 -4.26 1.81 3.08
CA GLN A 33 -5.51 1.76 2.35
C GLN A 33 -6.20 3.11 2.50
N THR A 34 -6.42 3.77 1.37
CA THR A 34 -7.19 5.01 1.29
C THR A 34 -8.41 4.80 0.40
N ALA A 35 -9.30 5.78 0.37
CA ALA A 35 -10.42 5.77 -0.57
C ALA A 35 -10.00 5.81 -2.05
N GLY A 36 -8.75 6.22 -2.36
CA GLY A 36 -8.26 6.39 -3.74
C GLY A 36 -7.23 5.35 -4.20
N PHE A 37 -6.57 4.68 -3.26
CA PHE A 37 -5.57 3.65 -3.56
C PHE A 37 -5.25 2.77 -2.35
N THR A 38 -4.71 1.60 -2.62
CA THR A 38 -4.02 0.75 -1.66
C THR A 38 -2.54 0.70 -2.00
N ARG A 39 -1.68 1.17 -1.09
CA ARG A 39 -0.22 1.12 -1.23
C ARG A 39 0.35 0.09 -0.26
N ARG A 40 1.28 -0.74 -0.73
CA ARG A 40 2.07 -1.67 0.07
C ARG A 40 3.55 -1.36 -0.07
N GLU A 41 4.18 -1.09 1.06
CA GLU A 41 5.60 -0.82 1.23
C GLU A 41 6.26 -2.07 1.79
N TYR A 42 7.32 -2.51 1.13
CA TYR A 42 8.09 -3.68 1.50
C TYR A 42 9.41 -3.26 2.16
N PRO A 43 9.96 -4.08 3.08
CA PRO A 43 11.19 -3.74 3.80
C PRO A 43 12.43 -3.66 2.91
N ASP A 44 12.39 -4.27 1.72
CA ASP A 44 13.43 -4.16 0.70
C ASP A 44 13.41 -2.79 -0.03
N GLY A 45 12.41 -1.94 0.25
CA GLY A 45 12.21 -0.65 -0.39
C GLY A 45 11.32 -0.69 -1.63
N ALA A 46 10.80 -1.87 -2.02
CA ALA A 46 9.79 -1.95 -3.06
C ALA A 46 8.46 -1.35 -2.58
N VAL A 47 7.74 -0.70 -3.49
CA VAL A 47 6.43 -0.11 -3.21
C VAL A 47 5.47 -0.48 -4.32
N ARG A 48 4.31 -1.02 -3.96
CA ARG A 48 3.23 -1.32 -4.91
C ARG A 48 1.99 -0.51 -4.56
N THR A 49 1.51 0.30 -5.50
CA THR A 49 0.30 1.09 -5.36
C THR A 49 -0.76 0.60 -6.34
N VAL A 50 -1.93 0.24 -5.85
CA VAL A 50 -3.10 -0.13 -6.64
C VAL A 50 -4.13 0.97 -6.50
N TYR A 51 -4.42 1.68 -7.57
CA TYR A 51 -5.39 2.77 -7.59
C TYR A 51 -6.80 2.24 -7.83
N CYS A 52 -7.81 2.94 -7.32
CA CYS A 52 -9.22 2.60 -7.54
C CYS A 52 -9.63 2.64 -9.02
N THR A 53 -8.86 3.35 -9.84
CA THR A 53 -8.99 3.39 -11.31
C THR A 53 -8.60 2.07 -11.99
N GLY A 54 -8.04 1.10 -11.25
CA GLY A 54 -7.56 -0.17 -11.77
C GLY A 54 -6.09 -0.14 -12.24
N SER A 55 -5.45 1.03 -12.22
CA SER A 55 -4.02 1.17 -12.49
C SER A 55 -3.18 0.63 -11.32
N GLN A 56 -2.06 0.01 -11.65
CA GLN A 56 -1.11 -0.54 -10.68
C GLN A 56 0.27 0.01 -10.96
N GLU A 57 0.87 0.65 -9.97
CA GLU A 57 2.24 1.12 -10.00
C GLU A 57 3.09 0.22 -9.11
N THR A 58 4.20 -0.28 -9.64
CA THR A 58 5.22 -0.96 -8.85
C THR A 58 6.51 -0.20 -8.99
N ARG A 59 7.02 0.33 -7.88
CA ARG A 59 8.36 0.89 -7.77
C ARG A 59 9.26 -0.14 -7.10
N SER A 60 10.31 -0.54 -7.81
CA SER A 60 11.36 -1.41 -7.26
C SER A 60 12.32 -0.61 -6.38
N ALA A 61 13.01 -1.29 -5.47
CA ALA A 61 14.06 -0.69 -4.64
C ALA A 61 15.19 -0.04 -5.46
N SER A 62 15.45 -0.54 -6.67
CA SER A 62 16.40 0.01 -7.64
C SER A 62 15.97 1.32 -8.29
N GLY A 63 14.73 1.78 -8.04
CA GLY A 63 14.16 2.99 -8.64
C GLY A 63 13.38 2.77 -9.93
N THR A 64 13.37 1.55 -10.48
CA THR A 64 12.54 1.19 -11.63
C THR A 64 11.06 1.33 -11.28
N VAL A 65 10.28 2.02 -12.11
CA VAL A 65 8.83 2.15 -11.93
C VAL A 65 8.15 1.47 -13.10
N SER A 66 7.21 0.58 -12.82
CA SER A 66 6.38 -0.10 -13.81
C SER A 66 4.92 0.20 -13.54
N ILE A 67 4.24 0.79 -14.53
CA ILE A 67 2.84 1.16 -14.43
C ILE A 67 2.03 0.24 -15.34
N ARG A 68 1.15 -0.56 -14.74
CA ARG A 68 0.22 -1.43 -15.43
C ARG A 68 -1.18 -0.83 -15.34
N CYS A 69 -1.71 -0.31 -16.43
CA CYS A 69 -3.13 -0.02 -16.53
C CYS A 69 -3.91 -1.31 -16.87
N GLN A 70 -5.23 -1.34 -16.61
CA GLN A 70 -6.12 -2.35 -17.16
C GLN A 70 -5.94 -2.49 -18.69
N PRO A 71 -6.20 -3.67 -19.29
CA PRO A 71 -5.74 -3.99 -20.64
C PRO A 71 -6.27 -2.96 -21.64
N GLY A 72 -5.32 -2.19 -22.16
CA GLY A 72 -5.55 -1.08 -23.07
C GLY A 72 -4.30 -0.23 -23.25
N ASN A 73 -3.60 0.13 -22.17
CA ASN A 73 -2.39 0.97 -22.25
C ASN A 73 -1.39 0.61 -21.13
N VAL A 74 -0.41 -0.25 -21.43
CA VAL A 74 0.83 -0.31 -20.64
C VAL A 74 1.71 0.81 -21.15
N LEU A 75 1.83 1.90 -20.40
CA LEU A 75 2.88 2.90 -20.62
C LEU A 75 4.16 2.32 -19.97
N LEU A 76 5.05 1.82 -20.82
CA LEU A 76 6.41 1.41 -20.44
C LEU A 76 7.30 2.64 -20.29
#